data_AF-A0A9D9Z5J6-F1
#
_entry.id   AF-A0A9D9Z5J6-F1
#
_cell.length_a   1.000
_cell.length_b   1.000
_cell.length_c   1.000
_cell.angle_alpha   90.00
_cell.angle_beta   90.00
_cell.angle_gamma   90.00
#
_symmetry.space_group_name_H-M   'P 1'
#
loop_
_entity.id
_entity.type
_entity.pdbx_description
1 polymer ?
#
loop_
_entity_poly.entity_id
_entity_poly.type
_entity_poly.pdbx_seq_one_letter_code
_entity_poly.pdbx_strand_id
1 'polypeptide(L)'
;MEFVESIQAEGVQLERGAMGPGTKPKTPLVVEVDRENMRKNMEELDIEIPVLSPRAYREYKDLVDLEVGDMDFQAVEYKRFSEEEQREIVFKDIANGEITHTTMLDSAGVADYRSVIGYFAQVVMKELRLFSGYDVLYGKVKAFVRGYLFGKEVDLESANTLRNLSELAATKTIIETFKKAINDLIVRDRGDAEIRDTIRLRNVRPFVVKDQEYLVPKKSVFNRIIGDSHFELEFAAFLENCPDVVSFAKNYLAVHFKLDYVNADGDISNYYPDFLVKLSDKQVVIVETKGQQDLDVSPKMMRLKLWCEDINRVQSDIEYGFVFVDEESFRTYEPKTFKQLIDGFRKYRKND
;
A
#
# COMPACT_ATOMS: atom_id res chain seq x y z
N MET A 1 -2.22 -31.11 12.44
CA MET A 1 -2.84 -29.80 12.78
C MET A 1 -1.81 -28.82 13.30
N GLU A 2 -0.84 -29.24 14.13
CA GLU A 2 0.23 -28.35 14.63
C GLU A 2 1.01 -27.58 13.55
N PHE A 3 1.37 -28.20 12.43
CA PHE A 3 2.07 -27.51 11.32
C PHE A 3 1.22 -26.42 10.63
N VAL A 4 -0.10 -26.58 10.61
CA VAL A 4 -1.00 -25.60 9.97
C VAL A 4 -1.23 -24.43 10.93
N GLU A 5 -1.32 -24.71 12.23
CA GLU A 5 -1.44 -23.68 13.26
C GLU A 5 -0.13 -22.89 13.44
N SER A 6 1.05 -23.46 13.18
CA SER A 6 2.32 -22.71 13.20
C SER A 6 2.42 -21.64 12.12
N ILE A 7 1.68 -21.76 11.01
CA ILE A 7 1.67 -20.74 9.94
C ILE A 7 0.84 -19.51 10.35
N GLN A 8 -0.08 -19.64 11.31
CA GLN A 8 -0.78 -18.47 11.86
C GLN A 8 0.18 -17.54 12.62
N ALA A 9 1.28 -18.06 13.17
CA ALA A 9 2.33 -17.27 13.82
C ALA A 9 3.11 -16.39 12.82
N GLU A 10 3.10 -16.74 11.52
CA GLU A 10 3.70 -15.95 10.44
C GLU A 10 2.74 -14.89 9.86
N GLY A 11 1.63 -14.60 10.56
CA GLY A 11 0.67 -13.57 10.16
C GLY A 11 -0.38 -14.04 9.13
N VAL A 12 -0.45 -15.35 8.85
CA VAL A 12 -1.43 -15.90 7.91
C VAL A 12 -2.76 -16.17 8.62
N GLN A 13 -3.81 -15.43 8.26
CA GLN A 13 -5.17 -15.71 8.74
C GLN A 13 -5.73 -16.95 8.05
N LEU A 14 -5.95 -18.01 8.84
CA LEU A 14 -6.56 -19.26 8.37
C LEU A 14 -8.06 -19.26 8.69
N GLU A 15 -8.89 -19.32 7.66
CA GLU A 15 -10.32 -19.55 7.78
C GLU A 15 -10.61 -21.03 8.07
N ARG A 16 -11.35 -21.31 9.14
CA ARG A 16 -11.77 -22.68 9.49
C ARG A 16 -13.12 -22.99 8.84
N GLY A 17 -13.23 -24.17 8.21
CA GLY A 17 -14.48 -24.68 7.65
C GLY A 17 -14.87 -26.03 8.27
N ALA A 18 -16.17 -26.31 8.34
CA ALA A 18 -16.65 -27.63 8.75
C ALA A 18 -16.18 -28.69 7.74
N MET A 19 -15.62 -29.79 8.24
CA MET A 19 -15.18 -30.94 7.44
C MET A 19 -15.91 -32.18 7.95
N GLY A 20 -16.63 -32.89 7.07
CA GLY A 20 -17.32 -34.13 7.47
C GLY A 20 -18.43 -34.59 6.51
N PRO A 21 -19.04 -35.76 6.79
CA PRO A 21 -20.16 -36.30 6.03
C PRO A 21 -21.34 -35.31 6.03
N GLY A 22 -21.80 -34.90 4.84
CA GLY A 22 -22.87 -33.91 4.68
C GLY A 22 -22.42 -32.48 4.35
N THR A 23 -21.11 -32.21 4.37
CA THR A 23 -20.56 -30.94 3.87
C THR A 23 -20.55 -30.95 2.33
N LYS A 24 -21.12 -29.90 1.70
CA LYS A 24 -21.10 -29.78 0.23
C LYS A 24 -19.65 -29.60 -0.25
N PRO A 25 -19.25 -30.23 -1.36
CA PRO A 25 -17.92 -30.02 -1.92
C PRO A 25 -17.73 -28.54 -2.25
N LYS A 26 -16.71 -27.90 -1.66
CA LYS A 26 -16.26 -26.57 -2.07
C LYS A 26 -15.60 -26.69 -3.43
N THR A 27 -16.34 -26.31 -4.48
CA THR A 27 -15.79 -26.30 -5.83
C THR A 27 -15.08 -24.97 -6.05
N PRO A 28 -13.79 -24.95 -6.41
CA PRO A 28 -13.10 -23.70 -6.69
C PRO A 28 -13.83 -22.96 -7.82
N LEU A 29 -14.12 -21.68 -7.59
CA LEU A 29 -14.72 -20.84 -8.63
C LEU A 29 -13.60 -20.38 -9.57
N VAL A 30 -13.89 -20.40 -10.87
CA VAL A 30 -12.99 -19.87 -11.88
C VAL A 30 -13.62 -18.61 -12.45
N VAL A 31 -12.87 -17.52 -12.43
CA VAL A 31 -13.18 -16.29 -13.14
C VAL A 31 -12.37 -16.28 -14.43
N GLU A 32 -13.05 -16.12 -15.55
CA GLU A 32 -12.44 -16.12 -16.88
C GLU A 32 -13.24 -15.24 -17.84
N VAL A 33 -12.64 -14.93 -18.98
CA VAL A 33 -13.33 -14.25 -20.07
C VAL A 33 -14.37 -15.20 -20.65
N ASP A 34 -15.63 -14.75 -20.69
CA ASP A 34 -16.82 -15.54 -21.03
C ASP A 34 -16.97 -15.76 -22.55
N ARG A 35 -15.93 -16.31 -23.18
CA ARG A 35 -15.80 -16.43 -24.64
C ARG A 35 -16.86 -17.33 -25.28
N GLU A 36 -17.39 -18.28 -24.53
CA GLU A 36 -18.39 -19.24 -25.01
C GLU A 36 -19.83 -18.69 -24.97
N ASN A 37 -20.04 -17.56 -24.29
CA ASN A 37 -21.36 -16.97 -24.15
C ASN A 37 -21.74 -16.14 -25.38
N MET A 38 -22.45 -16.79 -26.30
CA MET A 38 -22.94 -16.20 -27.56
C MET A 38 -23.87 -14.99 -27.38
N ARG A 39 -24.37 -14.72 -26.17
CA ARG A 39 -25.20 -13.53 -25.89
C ARG A 39 -24.39 -12.29 -25.58
N LYS A 40 -23.08 -12.42 -25.34
CA LYS A 40 -22.20 -11.31 -25.04
C LYS A 40 -21.40 -10.90 -26.27
N ASN A 41 -21.43 -9.62 -26.58
CA ASN A 41 -20.55 -9.04 -27.59
C ASN A 41 -19.20 -8.70 -26.98
N MET A 42 -18.22 -9.60 -27.12
CA MET A 42 -16.90 -9.42 -26.50
C MET A 42 -16.16 -8.18 -26.98
N GLU A 43 -16.40 -7.70 -28.20
CA GLU A 43 -15.74 -6.50 -28.74
C GLU A 43 -16.31 -5.22 -28.12
N GLU A 44 -17.63 -5.17 -27.96
CA GLU A 44 -18.31 -4.04 -27.32
C GLU A 44 -18.02 -3.96 -25.82
N LEU A 45 -17.94 -5.13 -25.17
CA LEU A 45 -17.70 -5.25 -23.74
C LEU A 45 -16.24 -5.02 -23.33
N ASP A 46 -15.28 -5.23 -24.24
CA ASP A 46 -13.86 -5.06 -23.95
C ASP A 46 -13.54 -3.61 -23.56
N ILE A 47 -12.64 -3.47 -22.58
CA ILE A 47 -12.14 -2.19 -22.12
C ILE A 47 -10.63 -2.23 -22.29
N GLU A 48 -10.11 -1.27 -23.04
CA GLU A 48 -8.67 -1.08 -23.19
C GLU A 48 -8.17 -0.11 -22.13
N ILE A 49 -7.09 -0.48 -21.45
CA ILE A 49 -6.51 0.31 -20.36
C ILE A 49 -5.03 0.54 -20.66
N PRO A 50 -4.64 1.77 -20.99
CA PRO A 50 -3.25 2.12 -21.19
C PRO A 50 -2.42 1.88 -19.93
N VAL A 51 -1.22 1.34 -20.09
CA VAL A 51 -0.22 1.20 -19.03
C VAL A 51 0.80 2.30 -19.23
N LEU A 52 0.79 3.27 -18.31
CA LEU A 52 1.76 4.36 -18.31
C LEU A 52 3.11 3.91 -17.72
N SER A 53 4.18 4.60 -18.11
CA SER A 53 5.47 4.48 -17.43
C SER A 53 5.35 4.79 -15.93
N PRO A 54 6.03 4.04 -15.04
CA PRO A 54 6.10 4.38 -13.63
C PRO A 54 6.61 5.81 -13.43
N ARG A 55 5.99 6.54 -12.52
CA ARG A 55 6.34 7.93 -12.19
C ARG A 55 7.28 7.99 -10.99
N ALA A 56 6.99 7.19 -9.96
CA ALA A 56 7.81 7.09 -8.77
C ALA A 56 8.95 6.11 -9.02
N TYR A 57 10.18 6.58 -8.85
CA TYR A 57 11.35 5.71 -8.83
C TYR A 57 12.26 6.09 -7.66
N ARG A 58 13.03 5.10 -7.20
CA ARG A 58 14.05 5.31 -6.16
C ARG A 58 15.36 5.68 -6.84
N GLU A 59 15.80 6.92 -6.67
CA GLU A 59 17.13 7.34 -7.07
C GLU A 59 18.09 7.20 -5.89
N TYR A 60 18.87 6.13 -5.88
CA TYR A 60 19.81 5.80 -4.80
C TYR A 60 21.05 6.70 -4.75
N LYS A 61 21.05 7.85 -5.43
CA LYS A 61 22.30 8.56 -5.69
C LYS A 61 22.87 9.29 -4.50
N ASP A 62 22.11 9.83 -3.55
CA ASP A 62 22.74 10.67 -2.54
C ASP A 62 22.17 10.52 -1.12
N LEU A 63 22.36 9.36 -0.46
CA LEU A 63 22.26 9.29 1.02
C LEU A 63 23.21 10.29 1.71
N VAL A 64 24.21 10.79 0.99
CA VAL A 64 25.16 11.82 1.44
C VAL A 64 24.45 13.15 1.71
N ASP A 65 23.46 13.50 0.88
CA ASP A 65 22.70 14.75 0.95
C ASP A 65 21.65 14.75 2.07
N LEU A 66 21.54 13.65 2.84
CA LEU A 66 20.66 13.57 3.98
C LEU A 66 21.13 14.52 5.10
N GLU A 67 20.51 15.68 5.23
CA GLU A 67 20.85 16.63 6.29
C GLU A 67 20.11 16.31 7.58
N VAL A 68 20.88 15.96 8.62
CA VAL A 68 20.34 15.50 9.91
C VAL A 68 19.65 16.62 10.68
N GLY A 69 20.08 17.87 10.47
CA GLY A 69 19.51 19.05 11.12
C GLY A 69 18.14 19.48 10.60
N ASP A 70 17.80 19.07 9.37
CA ASP A 70 16.54 19.47 8.70
C ASP A 70 15.44 18.41 8.87
N MET A 71 15.74 17.32 9.57
CA MET A 71 14.77 16.26 9.84
C MET A 71 13.66 16.75 10.76
N ASP A 72 12.42 16.45 10.39
CA ASP A 72 11.23 16.73 11.21
C ASP A 72 11.02 15.62 12.24
N PHE A 73 11.21 15.94 13.53
CA PHE A 73 11.02 15.02 14.64
C PHE A 73 10.74 15.76 15.94
N GLN A 74 10.13 15.06 16.90
CA GLN A 74 10.00 15.53 18.27
C GLN A 74 11.17 15.02 19.11
N ALA A 75 11.91 15.92 19.74
CA ALA A 75 13.01 15.55 20.63
C ALA A 75 12.52 14.68 21.79
N VAL A 76 13.27 13.62 22.08
CA VAL A 76 12.96 12.65 23.13
C VAL A 76 13.52 13.14 24.46
N GLU A 77 12.76 12.96 25.54
CA GLU A 77 13.23 13.29 26.88
C GLU A 77 14.41 12.41 27.30
N TYR A 78 15.51 13.04 27.73
CA TYR A 78 16.67 12.32 28.23
C TYR A 78 16.50 11.94 29.70
N LYS A 79 16.17 10.67 29.96
CA LYS A 79 15.96 10.13 31.30
C LYS A 79 17.28 9.81 32.00
N ARG A 80 17.26 9.83 33.33
CA ARG A 80 18.37 9.35 34.18
C ARG A 80 17.96 8.02 34.80
N PHE A 81 18.74 6.98 34.50
CA PHE A 81 18.54 5.63 35.02
C PHE A 81 19.53 5.33 36.15
N SER A 82 19.15 4.48 37.08
CA SER A 82 20.05 3.93 38.10
C SER A 82 21.09 2.98 37.49
N GLU A 83 22.16 2.67 38.22
CA GLU A 83 23.20 1.73 37.73
C GLU A 83 22.64 0.32 37.47
N GLU A 84 21.61 -0.10 38.21
CA GLU A 84 20.94 -1.39 38.00
C GLU A 84 20.14 -1.38 36.69
N GLU A 85 19.36 -0.32 36.44
CA GLU A 85 18.59 -0.16 35.20
C GLU A 85 19.47 0.04 33.96
N GLN A 86 20.67 0.61 34.13
CA GLN A 86 21.65 0.75 33.05
C GLN A 86 22.31 -0.58 32.64
N ARG A 87 22.29 -1.59 33.51
CA ARG A 87 22.82 -2.94 33.20
C ARG A 87 21.83 -3.78 32.39
N GLU A 88 20.56 -3.40 32.35
CA GLU A 88 19.50 -4.07 31.61
C GLU A 88 19.19 -3.31 30.31
N ILE A 89 20.05 -3.47 29.30
CA ILE A 89 19.80 -2.93 27.96
C ILE A 89 19.21 -4.05 27.11
N VAL A 90 17.89 -4.01 26.90
CA VAL A 90 17.19 -4.95 26.02
C VAL A 90 16.65 -4.20 24.82
N PHE A 91 17.20 -4.47 23.63
CA PHE A 91 16.61 -4.01 22.38
C PHE A 91 15.53 -5.01 21.94
N LYS A 92 14.28 -4.54 21.89
CA LYS A 92 13.15 -5.34 21.42
C LYS A 92 12.78 -4.89 20.01
N ASP A 93 12.51 -5.84 19.12
CA ASP A 93 12.04 -5.55 17.77
C ASP A 93 10.66 -4.91 17.83
N ILE A 94 10.50 -3.73 17.22
CA ILE A 94 9.25 -2.97 17.22
C ILE A 94 8.22 -3.61 16.29
N ALA A 95 8.64 -4.37 15.28
CA ALA A 95 7.72 -4.91 14.28
C ALA A 95 6.88 -6.10 14.81
N ASN A 96 7.43 -6.90 15.73
CA ASN A 96 6.85 -8.22 16.07
C ASN A 96 6.69 -8.48 17.58
N GLY A 97 7.29 -7.65 18.45
CA GLY A 97 7.39 -7.96 19.89
C GLY A 97 8.31 -9.14 20.22
N GLU A 98 8.94 -9.76 19.20
CA GLU A 98 9.97 -10.77 19.36
C GLU A 98 11.30 -10.13 19.74
N ILE A 99 12.03 -10.78 20.65
CA ILE A 99 13.36 -10.33 21.04
C ILE A 99 14.35 -10.86 20.00
N THR A 100 14.59 -10.13 18.91
CA THR A 100 15.59 -10.52 17.89
C THR A 100 17.03 -10.39 18.38
N HIS A 101 17.29 -9.55 19.38
CA HIS A 101 18.63 -9.39 19.94
C HIS A 101 18.61 -9.04 21.44
N THR A 102 18.73 -10.05 22.30
CA THR A 102 19.10 -9.82 23.70
C THR A 102 20.61 -9.72 23.77
N THR A 103 21.17 -8.52 23.64
CA THR A 103 22.53 -8.31 24.14
C THR A 103 22.45 -8.26 25.66
N MET A 104 22.56 -9.41 26.33
CA MET A 104 22.98 -9.37 27.73
C MET A 104 24.42 -8.87 27.71
N LEU A 105 24.63 -7.63 28.12
CA LEU A 105 25.95 -7.10 28.39
C LEU A 105 26.49 -7.85 29.60
N ASP A 106 27.08 -9.01 29.33
CA ASP A 106 27.79 -9.79 30.33
C ASP A 106 28.85 -8.91 30.97
N SER A 107 29.02 -9.10 32.28
CA SER A 107 29.54 -8.14 33.25
C SER A 107 31.04 -7.79 33.13
N ALA A 108 31.62 -7.71 31.92
CA ALA A 108 33.07 -7.59 31.71
C ALA A 108 33.53 -6.78 30.48
N GLY A 109 32.67 -6.03 29.78
CA GLY A 109 33.12 -5.26 28.60
C GLY A 109 32.25 -4.06 28.30
N VAL A 110 32.89 -2.89 28.23
CA VAL A 110 32.34 -1.58 27.86
C VAL A 110 31.22 -1.71 26.83
N ALA A 111 30.03 -1.21 27.16
CA ALA A 111 28.91 -1.17 26.25
C ALA A 111 29.30 -0.34 25.00
N ASP A 112 29.50 -1.00 23.86
CA ASP A 112 30.00 -0.36 22.66
C ASP A 112 28.85 0.33 21.92
N TYR A 113 28.81 1.67 22.02
CA TYR A 113 27.86 2.50 21.28
C TYR A 113 27.89 2.22 19.78
N ARG A 114 29.02 1.74 19.23
CA ARG A 114 29.15 1.46 17.81
C ARG A 114 28.21 0.36 17.36
N SER A 115 27.99 -0.65 18.19
CA SER A 115 27.05 -1.74 17.92
C SER A 115 25.61 -1.24 17.94
N VAL A 116 25.27 -0.34 18.87
CA VAL A 116 23.92 0.24 18.99
C VAL A 116 23.59 1.12 17.78
N ILE A 117 24.52 2.00 17.37
CA ILE A 117 24.34 2.80 16.15
C ILE A 117 24.28 1.91 14.90
N GLY A 118 25.10 0.85 14.85
CA GLY A 118 25.08 -0.13 13.76
C GLY A 118 23.76 -0.86 13.64
N TYR A 119 23.15 -1.23 14.77
CA TYR A 119 21.81 -1.81 14.83
C TYR A 119 20.77 -0.87 14.18
N PHE A 120 20.72 0.40 14.59
CA PHE A 120 19.77 1.36 14.00
C PHE A 120 19.96 1.52 12.49
N ALA A 121 21.22 1.64 12.03
CA ALA A 121 21.51 1.73 10.61
C ALA A 121 21.04 0.46 9.85
N GLN A 122 21.26 -0.73 10.41
CA GLN A 122 20.80 -1.99 9.81
C GLN A 122 19.27 -2.11 9.76
N VAL A 123 18.57 -1.71 10.83
CA VAL A 123 17.11 -1.73 10.89
C VAL A 123 16.53 -0.81 9.83
N VAL A 124 17.01 0.44 9.75
CA VAL A 124 16.58 1.40 8.73
C VAL A 124 16.85 0.87 7.32
N MET A 125 18.02 0.29 7.05
CA MET A 125 18.32 -0.33 5.76
C MET A 125 17.39 -1.50 5.43
N LYS A 126 17.09 -2.36 6.41
CA LYS A 126 16.21 -3.52 6.23
C LYS A 126 14.79 -3.08 5.91
N GLU A 127 14.24 -2.12 6.66
CA GLU A 127 12.88 -1.62 6.45
C GLU A 127 12.74 -0.94 5.08
N LEU A 128 13.71 -0.11 4.69
CA LEU A 128 13.70 0.57 3.39
C LEU A 128 14.18 -0.31 2.23
N ARG A 129 14.61 -1.55 2.49
CA ARG A 129 15.23 -2.48 1.52
C ARG A 129 16.41 -1.86 0.77
N LEU A 130 17.27 -1.13 1.50
CA LEU A 130 18.52 -0.57 0.98
C LEU A 130 19.60 -1.65 1.00
N PHE A 131 20.22 -1.91 -0.15
CA PHE A 131 21.29 -2.91 -0.28
C PHE A 131 22.70 -2.32 -0.16
N SER A 132 22.84 -0.99 -0.07
CA SER A 132 24.13 -0.27 0.03
C SER A 132 23.96 1.04 0.79
N GLY A 133 25.08 1.67 1.20
CA GLY A 133 25.07 2.97 1.90
C GLY A 133 25.16 2.92 3.43
N TYR A 134 25.52 1.75 3.99
CA TYR A 134 25.65 1.55 5.44
C TYR A 134 26.57 2.58 6.11
N ASP A 135 27.77 2.81 5.56
CA ASP A 135 28.77 3.70 6.18
C ASP A 135 28.27 5.16 6.29
N VAL A 136 27.56 5.62 5.26
CA VAL A 136 26.96 6.97 5.23
C VAL A 136 25.83 7.04 6.25
N LEU A 137 24.91 6.07 6.22
CA LEU A 137 23.78 6.03 7.14
C LEU A 137 24.23 5.93 8.60
N TYR A 138 25.22 5.08 8.89
CA TYR A 138 25.83 4.95 10.21
C TYR A 138 26.36 6.30 10.71
N GLY A 139 27.08 7.04 9.87
CA GLY A 139 27.59 8.37 10.19
C GLY A 139 26.47 9.36 10.51
N LYS A 140 25.40 9.35 9.73
CA LYS A 140 24.22 10.23 9.92
C LYS A 140 23.44 9.87 11.19
N VAL A 141 23.20 8.58 11.46
CA VAL A 141 22.56 8.10 12.69
C VAL A 141 23.39 8.47 13.92
N LYS A 142 24.72 8.30 13.85
CA LYS A 142 25.63 8.73 14.93
C LYS A 142 25.51 10.22 15.21
N ALA A 143 25.50 11.05 14.17
CA ALA A 143 25.36 12.50 14.31
C ALA A 143 23.99 12.88 14.91
N PHE A 144 22.91 12.23 14.45
CA PHE A 144 21.55 12.45 14.92
C PHE A 144 21.41 12.15 16.42
N VAL A 145 21.87 10.97 16.84
CA VAL A 145 21.80 10.55 18.24
C VAL A 145 22.62 11.47 19.13
N ARG A 146 23.82 11.86 18.68
CA ARG A 146 24.71 12.72 19.47
C ARG A 146 24.17 14.13 19.64
N GLY A 147 23.67 14.75 18.57
CA GLY A 147 23.40 16.19 18.54
C GLY A 147 21.92 16.59 18.61
N TYR A 148 21.00 15.70 18.24
CA TYR A 148 19.63 16.11 17.89
C TYR A 148 18.55 15.34 18.67
N LEU A 149 18.68 14.01 18.77
CA LEU A 149 17.63 13.12 19.31
C LEU A 149 17.06 13.58 20.65
N PHE A 150 17.92 14.03 21.57
CA PHE A 150 17.54 14.40 22.94
C PHE A 150 17.41 15.92 23.17
N GLY A 151 17.44 16.72 22.10
CA GLY A 151 17.42 18.19 22.18
C GLY A 151 18.67 18.82 22.82
N LYS A 152 19.71 18.01 23.07
CA LYS A 152 21.00 18.42 23.64
C LYS A 152 22.09 17.46 23.17
N GLU A 153 23.34 17.90 23.25
CA GLU A 153 24.48 17.02 22.99
C GLU A 153 24.60 15.95 24.08
N VAL A 154 24.73 14.68 23.69
CA VAL A 154 24.90 13.54 24.59
C VAL A 154 26.21 12.82 24.34
N ASP A 155 26.79 12.30 25.41
CA ASP A 155 27.94 11.40 25.33
C ASP A 155 27.47 9.99 24.97
N LEU A 156 27.96 9.47 23.84
CA LEU A 156 27.61 8.13 23.34
C LEU A 156 28.27 7.01 24.16
N GLU A 157 29.39 7.28 24.82
CA GLU A 157 30.10 6.31 25.66
C GLU A 157 29.41 6.10 27.03
N SER A 158 28.45 6.96 27.36
CA SER A 158 27.69 6.87 28.61
C SER A 158 26.67 5.73 28.58
N ALA A 159 26.74 4.84 29.58
CA ALA A 159 25.76 3.77 29.78
C ALA A 159 24.32 4.31 29.90
N ASN A 160 24.14 5.52 30.45
CA ASN A 160 22.83 6.16 30.51
C ASN A 160 22.29 6.54 29.13
N THR A 161 23.16 6.94 28.19
CA THR A 161 22.76 7.22 26.81
C THR A 161 22.33 5.95 26.10
N LEU A 162 23.09 4.85 26.25
CA LEU A 162 22.73 3.57 25.65
C LEU A 162 21.41 3.01 26.19
N ARG A 163 21.16 3.20 27.49
CA ARG A 163 19.87 2.84 28.11
C ARG A 163 18.71 3.71 27.61
N ASN A 164 18.93 5.00 27.36
CA ASN A 164 17.91 5.85 26.72
C ASN A 164 17.62 5.39 25.29
N LEU A 165 18.63 4.94 24.54
CA LEU A 165 18.46 4.43 23.17
C LEU A 165 17.66 3.14 23.10
N SER A 166 17.60 2.35 24.17
CA SER A 166 16.74 1.16 24.22
C SER A 166 15.29 1.48 24.60
N GLU A 167 14.97 2.71 24.98
CA GLU A 167 13.58 3.12 25.24
C GLU A 167 12.80 3.19 23.92
N LEU A 168 11.55 2.73 23.95
CA LEU A 168 10.67 2.69 22.77
C LEU A 168 10.57 4.05 22.06
N ALA A 169 10.49 5.15 22.82
CA ALA A 169 10.40 6.50 22.25
C ALA A 169 11.64 6.83 21.42
N ALA A 170 12.85 6.57 21.94
CA ALA A 170 14.09 6.84 21.22
C ALA A 170 14.21 5.95 19.98
N THR A 171 13.98 4.65 20.12
CA THR A 171 14.07 3.67 19.02
C THR A 171 13.11 4.03 17.89
N LYS A 172 11.83 4.29 18.21
CA LYS A 172 10.81 4.64 17.24
C LYS A 172 11.13 5.97 16.54
N THR A 173 11.52 6.99 17.29
CA THR A 173 11.90 8.29 16.71
C THR A 173 13.07 8.15 15.74
N ILE A 174 14.13 7.42 16.10
CA ILE A 174 15.27 7.21 15.19
C ILE A 174 14.81 6.53 13.89
N ILE A 175 14.08 5.42 14.00
CA ILE A 175 13.68 4.63 12.83
C ILE A 175 12.72 5.42 11.93
N GLU A 176 11.64 5.99 12.48
CA GLU A 176 10.64 6.70 11.68
C GLU A 176 11.19 7.99 11.06
N THR A 177 12.00 8.75 11.79
CA THR A 177 12.61 9.97 11.26
C THR A 177 13.55 9.67 10.09
N PHE A 178 14.42 8.66 10.22
CA PHE A 178 15.30 8.29 9.11
C PHE A 178 14.53 7.67 7.94
N LYS A 179 13.49 6.87 8.18
CA LYS A 179 12.62 6.35 7.10
C LYS A 179 11.99 7.46 6.29
N LYS A 180 11.34 8.41 6.97
CA LYS A 180 10.70 9.56 6.34
C LYS A 180 11.71 10.38 5.53
N ALA A 181 12.81 10.79 6.16
CA ALA A 181 13.81 11.63 5.51
C ALA A 181 14.50 10.96 4.32
N ILE A 182 14.76 9.64 4.39
CA ILE A 182 15.34 8.90 3.26
C ILE A 182 14.32 8.71 2.13
N ASN A 183 13.05 8.42 2.45
CA ASN A 183 12.01 8.30 1.44
C ASN A 183 11.79 9.64 0.71
N ASP A 184 11.74 10.76 1.44
CA ASP A 184 11.62 12.10 0.86
C ASP A 184 12.80 12.45 -0.07
N LEU A 185 14.00 11.91 0.22
CA LEU A 185 15.21 12.16 -0.56
C LEU A 185 15.30 11.29 -1.83
N ILE A 186 14.92 10.02 -1.73
CA ILE A 186 15.14 9.00 -2.76
C ILE A 186 13.95 8.89 -3.72
N VAL A 187 12.72 9.15 -3.27
CA VAL A 187 11.54 9.04 -4.12
C VAL A 187 11.43 10.27 -5.00
N ARG A 188 11.64 10.09 -6.30
CA ARG A 188 11.50 11.15 -7.31
C ARG A 188 10.34 10.84 -8.23
N ASP A 189 9.58 11.88 -8.58
CA ASP A 189 8.59 11.85 -9.65
C ASP A 189 9.28 12.24 -10.97
N ARG A 190 9.25 11.34 -11.95
CA ARG A 190 9.86 11.54 -13.27
C ARG A 190 9.14 12.63 -14.10
N GLY A 191 7.93 13.04 -13.74
CA GLY A 191 7.20 14.12 -14.42
C GLY A 191 6.53 13.70 -15.74
N ASP A 192 7.22 12.90 -16.55
CA ASP A 192 6.77 12.47 -17.87
C ASP A 192 6.06 11.11 -17.84
N ALA A 193 4.89 11.05 -18.46
CA ALA A 193 4.11 9.83 -18.64
C ALA A 193 4.07 9.44 -20.12
N GLU A 194 4.55 8.24 -20.42
CA GLU A 194 4.47 7.64 -21.76
C GLU A 194 3.62 6.37 -21.69
N ILE A 195 2.81 6.11 -22.72
CA ILE A 195 2.09 4.83 -22.85
C ILE A 195 3.10 3.77 -23.25
N ARG A 196 3.28 2.77 -22.39
CA ARG A 196 4.21 1.64 -22.63
C ARG A 196 3.54 0.42 -23.20
N ASP A 197 2.28 0.18 -22.81
CA ASP A 197 1.51 -0.99 -23.19
C ASP A 197 0.01 -0.69 -23.06
N THR A 198 -0.84 -1.61 -23.50
CA THR A 198 -2.30 -1.55 -23.35
C THR A 198 -2.83 -2.89 -22.86
N ILE A 199 -3.51 -2.88 -21.72
CA ILE A 199 -4.24 -4.04 -21.20
C ILE A 199 -5.57 -4.14 -21.94
N ARG A 200 -5.87 -5.33 -22.47
CA ARG A 200 -7.20 -5.69 -22.98
C ARG A 200 -7.84 -6.69 -22.05
N LEU A 201 -9.00 -6.36 -21.48
CA LEU A 201 -9.65 -7.23 -20.51
C LEU A 201 -10.03 -8.59 -21.09
N ARG A 202 -10.41 -8.65 -22.38
CA ARG A 202 -10.70 -9.91 -23.08
C ARG A 202 -9.50 -10.86 -23.18
N ASN A 203 -8.28 -10.40 -22.91
CA ASN A 203 -7.05 -11.20 -22.94
C ASN A 203 -6.60 -11.68 -21.56
N VAL A 204 -7.31 -11.31 -20.49
CA VAL A 204 -7.01 -11.76 -19.13
C VAL A 204 -7.15 -13.28 -19.04
N ARG A 205 -6.15 -13.93 -18.44
CA ARG A 205 -6.13 -15.39 -18.28
C ARG A 205 -7.09 -15.82 -17.16
N PRO A 206 -7.69 -17.02 -17.25
CA PRO A 206 -8.49 -17.59 -16.17
C PRO A 206 -7.71 -17.65 -14.85
N PHE A 207 -8.40 -17.39 -13.75
CA PHE A 207 -7.83 -17.52 -12.40
C PHE A 207 -8.84 -18.11 -11.42
N VAL A 208 -8.31 -18.79 -10.42
CA VAL A 208 -9.10 -19.50 -9.40
C VAL A 208 -9.33 -18.58 -8.21
N VAL A 209 -10.55 -18.58 -7.69
CA VAL A 209 -10.96 -17.83 -6.51
C VAL A 209 -11.65 -18.75 -5.52
N LYS A 210 -11.72 -18.30 -4.26
CA LYS A 210 -12.45 -19.01 -3.20
C LYS A 210 -13.93 -19.15 -3.58
N ASP A 211 -14.57 -20.19 -3.05
CA ASP A 211 -16.03 -20.35 -3.13
C ASP A 211 -16.70 -19.26 -2.29
N GLN A 212 -17.37 -18.32 -2.96
CA GLN A 212 -17.97 -17.11 -2.38
C GLN A 212 -19.13 -16.60 -3.25
N GLU A 213 -19.86 -15.60 -2.76
CA GLU A 213 -20.92 -14.94 -3.52
C GLU A 213 -20.36 -14.24 -4.78
N TYR A 214 -21.13 -14.31 -5.87
CA TYR A 214 -20.76 -13.70 -7.14
C TYR A 214 -21.99 -13.24 -7.92
N LEU A 215 -21.78 -12.23 -8.76
CA LEU A 215 -22.71 -11.80 -9.78
C LEU A 215 -22.36 -12.48 -11.12
N VAL A 216 -23.37 -12.87 -11.90
CA VAL A 216 -23.19 -13.29 -13.30
C VAL A 216 -23.52 -12.09 -14.19
N PRO A 217 -22.51 -11.35 -14.68
CA PRO A 217 -22.73 -10.10 -15.41
C PRO A 217 -23.13 -10.36 -16.85
N LYS A 218 -23.96 -9.49 -17.43
CA LYS A 218 -24.16 -9.41 -18.89
C LYS A 218 -23.30 -8.31 -19.49
N LYS A 219 -23.01 -7.26 -18.72
CA LYS A 219 -22.22 -6.10 -19.13
C LYS A 219 -20.73 -6.23 -18.84
N SER A 220 -20.21 -7.44 -18.67
CA SER A 220 -18.77 -7.66 -18.44
C SER A 220 -18.23 -8.78 -19.32
N VAL A 221 -16.96 -8.64 -19.70
CA VAL A 221 -16.21 -9.70 -20.39
C VAL A 221 -16.02 -10.93 -19.52
N PHE A 222 -16.01 -10.78 -18.19
CA PHE A 222 -15.86 -11.90 -17.28
C PHE A 222 -17.16 -12.70 -17.13
N ASN A 223 -17.03 -14.01 -16.88
CA ASN A 223 -18.15 -14.91 -16.63
C ASN A 223 -18.81 -14.66 -15.27
N ARG A 224 -18.03 -14.16 -14.30
CA ARG A 224 -18.45 -13.89 -12.92
C ARG A 224 -17.75 -12.64 -12.39
N ILE A 225 -18.45 -11.90 -11.54
CA ILE A 225 -17.88 -10.83 -10.72
C ILE A 225 -17.97 -11.24 -9.26
N ILE A 226 -16.81 -11.38 -8.61
CA ILE A 226 -16.67 -11.49 -7.15
C ILE A 226 -16.28 -10.12 -6.57
N GLY A 227 -16.73 -9.80 -5.36
CA GLY A 227 -16.26 -8.65 -4.57
C GLY A 227 -15.31 -9.11 -3.47
N ASP A 228 -14.37 -8.27 -3.06
CA ASP A 228 -13.58 -8.51 -1.84
C ASP A 228 -14.37 -8.09 -0.60
N SER A 229 -15.39 -7.25 -0.81
CA SER A 229 -16.40 -6.87 0.17
C SER A 229 -17.82 -7.08 -0.38
N HIS A 230 -18.80 -7.15 0.52
CA HIS A 230 -20.22 -7.19 0.12
C HIS A 230 -20.62 -5.93 -0.65
N PHE A 231 -20.09 -4.77 -0.25
CA PHE A 231 -20.35 -3.50 -0.91
C PHE A 231 -19.92 -3.50 -2.38
N GLU A 232 -18.78 -4.10 -2.72
CA GLU A 232 -18.36 -4.24 -4.12
C GLU A 232 -19.32 -5.10 -4.95
N LEU A 233 -19.91 -6.15 -4.36
CA LEU A 233 -20.93 -6.94 -5.05
C LEU A 233 -22.23 -6.14 -5.24
N GLU A 234 -22.65 -5.36 -4.25
CA GLU A 234 -23.78 -4.42 -4.39
C GLU A 234 -23.51 -3.38 -5.49
N PHE A 235 -22.29 -2.83 -5.53
CA PHE A 235 -21.88 -1.87 -6.53
C PHE A 235 -21.82 -2.48 -7.94
N ALA A 236 -21.31 -3.71 -8.08
CA ALA A 236 -21.33 -4.45 -9.34
C ALA A 236 -22.78 -4.70 -9.81
N ALA A 237 -23.69 -5.02 -8.91
CA ALA A 237 -25.12 -5.16 -9.23
C ALA A 237 -25.74 -3.82 -9.68
N PHE A 238 -25.33 -2.71 -9.09
CA PHE A 238 -25.72 -1.37 -9.56
C PHE A 238 -25.21 -1.10 -11.00
N LEU A 239 -23.94 -1.39 -11.30
CA LEU A 239 -23.38 -1.21 -12.65
C LEU A 239 -24.08 -2.07 -13.71
N GLU A 240 -24.40 -3.33 -13.38
CA GLU A 240 -25.15 -4.23 -14.26
C GLU A 240 -26.55 -3.67 -14.61
N ASN A 241 -27.20 -3.02 -13.65
CA ASN A 241 -28.54 -2.45 -13.81
C ASN A 241 -28.56 -1.00 -14.30
N CYS A 242 -27.41 -0.32 -14.37
CA CYS A 242 -27.33 1.07 -14.85
C CYS A 242 -27.61 1.16 -16.35
N PRO A 243 -28.60 1.93 -16.81
CA PRO A 243 -28.94 2.02 -18.23
C PRO A 243 -27.87 2.73 -19.07
N ASP A 244 -27.07 3.60 -18.45
CA ASP A 244 -26.04 4.44 -19.06
C ASP A 244 -24.61 3.85 -18.94
N VAL A 245 -24.49 2.58 -18.55
CA VAL A 245 -23.23 1.81 -18.58
C VAL A 245 -23.26 0.83 -19.76
N VAL A 246 -22.25 0.90 -20.62
CA VAL A 246 -22.05 -0.04 -21.74
C VAL A 246 -21.47 -1.34 -21.22
N SER A 247 -20.32 -1.25 -20.57
CA SER A 247 -19.68 -2.40 -19.93
C SER A 247 -18.93 -2.00 -18.67
N PHE A 248 -18.65 -2.97 -17.82
CA PHE A 248 -17.83 -2.79 -16.64
C PHE A 248 -16.99 -4.04 -16.35
N ALA A 249 -15.95 -3.86 -15.55
CA ALA A 249 -15.16 -4.94 -15.03
C ALA A 249 -14.64 -4.60 -13.63
N LYS A 250 -14.54 -5.61 -12.78
CA LYS A 250 -13.71 -5.50 -11.59
C LYS A 250 -12.25 -5.70 -11.98
N ASN A 251 -11.37 -4.86 -11.45
CA ASN A 251 -9.94 -4.93 -11.67
C ASN A 251 -9.30 -5.93 -10.70
N TYR A 252 -9.35 -7.20 -11.06
CA TYR A 252 -8.67 -8.26 -10.31
C TYR A 252 -7.15 -8.12 -10.39
N LEU A 253 -6.41 -8.67 -9.43
CA LEU A 253 -4.95 -8.75 -9.48
C LEU A 253 -4.43 -9.37 -10.79
N ALA A 254 -5.20 -10.30 -11.39
CA ALA A 254 -4.91 -10.94 -12.67
C ALA A 254 -5.04 -10.00 -13.90
N VAL A 255 -5.72 -8.85 -13.76
CA VAL A 255 -5.79 -7.80 -14.79
C VAL A 255 -4.48 -7.03 -14.86
N HIS A 256 -3.76 -6.94 -13.73
CA HIS A 256 -2.50 -6.21 -13.58
C HIS A 256 -2.59 -4.70 -13.85
N PHE A 257 -3.79 -4.11 -13.85
CA PHE A 257 -3.92 -2.66 -13.85
C PHE A 257 -3.67 -2.13 -12.43
N LYS A 258 -2.52 -1.48 -12.27
CA LYS A 258 -2.03 -0.96 -10.99
C LYS A 258 -1.30 0.36 -11.17
N LEU A 259 -1.35 1.18 -10.15
CA LEU A 259 -0.71 2.49 -10.10
C LEU A 259 0.32 2.51 -8.97
N ASP A 260 1.52 2.99 -9.26
CA ASP A 260 2.56 3.25 -8.28
C ASP A 260 2.22 4.52 -7.48
N TYR A 261 2.19 4.44 -6.16
CA TYR A 261 1.96 5.61 -5.29
C TYR A 261 2.89 5.56 -4.07
N VAL A 262 3.04 6.71 -3.41
CA VAL A 262 3.74 6.82 -2.13
C VAL A 262 2.70 6.68 -1.02
N ASN A 263 2.84 5.66 -0.18
CA ASN A 263 1.93 5.43 0.94
C ASN A 263 2.21 6.40 2.10
N ALA A 264 1.39 6.34 3.16
CA ALA A 264 1.56 7.19 4.34
C ALA A 264 2.92 7.05 5.04
N ASP A 265 3.61 5.92 4.86
CA ASP A 265 4.95 5.64 5.40
C ASP A 265 6.10 6.14 4.50
N GLY A 266 5.77 6.74 3.34
CA GLY A 266 6.75 7.22 2.36
C GLY A 266 7.26 6.13 1.39
N ASP A 267 6.75 4.91 1.47
CA ASP A 267 7.18 3.79 0.63
C ASP A 267 6.40 3.74 -0.70
N ILE A 268 7.09 3.31 -1.76
CA ILE A 268 6.45 3.05 -3.05
C ILE A 268 5.64 1.75 -2.95
N SER A 269 4.33 1.89 -3.12
CA SER A 269 3.36 0.80 -3.07
C SER A 269 2.57 0.72 -4.38
N ASN A 270 1.87 -0.41 -4.57
CA ASN A 270 0.97 -0.60 -5.71
C ASN A 270 -0.47 -0.42 -5.26
N TYR A 271 -1.20 0.45 -5.96
CA TYR A 271 -2.63 0.66 -5.80
C TYR A 271 -3.38 0.01 -6.96
N TYR A 272 -4.44 -0.73 -6.64
CA TYR A 272 -5.33 -1.37 -7.60
C TYR A 272 -6.73 -0.78 -7.41
N PRO A 273 -7.20 0.08 -8.33
CA PRO A 273 -8.58 0.57 -8.29
C PRO A 273 -9.57 -0.57 -8.40
N ASP A 274 -10.79 -0.43 -7.88
CA ASP A 274 -11.75 -1.54 -7.81
C ASP A 274 -12.42 -1.86 -9.16
N PHE A 275 -12.99 -0.86 -9.84
CA PHE A 275 -13.76 -1.07 -11.07
C PHE A 275 -13.33 -0.19 -12.23
N LEU A 276 -13.60 -0.70 -13.43
CA LEU A 276 -13.44 -0.03 -14.71
C LEU A 276 -14.82 0.01 -15.37
N VAL A 277 -15.30 1.20 -15.73
CA VAL A 277 -16.65 1.40 -16.26
C VAL A 277 -16.58 2.12 -17.61
N LYS A 278 -17.03 1.45 -18.68
CA LYS A 278 -17.15 2.02 -20.01
C LYS A 278 -18.54 2.62 -20.18
N LEU A 279 -18.59 3.94 -20.40
CA LEU A 279 -19.84 4.68 -20.65
C LEU A 279 -20.11 4.84 -22.14
N SER A 280 -19.05 4.88 -22.95
CA SER A 280 -19.10 4.88 -24.41
C SER A 280 -17.76 4.44 -24.98
N ASP A 281 -17.64 4.33 -26.29
CA ASP A 281 -16.35 4.05 -26.94
C ASP A 281 -15.30 5.16 -26.75
N LYS A 282 -15.70 6.32 -26.23
CA LYS A 282 -14.81 7.46 -25.96
C LYS A 282 -14.68 7.81 -24.49
N GLN A 283 -15.31 7.06 -23.58
CA GLN A 283 -15.32 7.43 -22.17
C GLN A 283 -15.25 6.20 -21.26
N VAL A 284 -14.22 6.18 -20.43
CA VAL A 284 -14.01 5.17 -19.38
C VAL A 284 -13.82 5.86 -18.04
N VAL A 285 -14.44 5.34 -17.00
CA VAL A 285 -14.33 5.84 -15.63
C VAL A 285 -13.80 4.76 -14.72
N ILE A 286 -12.73 5.07 -14.00
CA ILE A 286 -12.15 4.20 -12.98
C ILE A 286 -12.83 4.50 -11.64
N VAL A 287 -13.31 3.48 -10.96
CA VAL A 287 -14.05 3.63 -9.69
C VAL A 287 -13.24 3.02 -8.55
N GLU A 288 -13.14 3.80 -7.48
CA GLU A 288 -12.68 3.30 -6.17
C GLU A 288 -13.88 3.24 -5.22
N THR A 289 -14.12 2.07 -4.65
CA THR A 289 -15.15 1.84 -3.63
C THR A 289 -14.51 1.71 -2.25
N LYS A 290 -15.11 2.34 -1.23
CA LYS A 290 -14.65 2.19 0.15
C LYS A 290 -15.79 2.13 1.16
N GLY A 291 -15.74 1.12 2.04
CA GLY A 291 -16.55 1.08 3.26
C GLY A 291 -15.96 1.97 4.35
N GLN A 292 -14.70 1.69 4.75
CA GLN A 292 -13.95 2.50 5.71
C GLN A 292 -12.76 3.19 5.05
N GLN A 293 -12.50 4.44 5.44
CA GLN A 293 -11.36 5.19 4.94
C GLN A 293 -10.14 4.94 5.82
N ASP A 294 -9.06 4.45 5.20
CA ASP A 294 -7.73 4.38 5.80
C ASP A 294 -6.89 5.62 5.44
N LEU A 295 -5.70 5.75 6.05
CA LEU A 295 -4.77 6.86 5.81
C LEU A 295 -4.29 6.94 4.35
N ASP A 296 -4.36 5.83 3.61
CA ASP A 296 -3.87 5.69 2.25
C ASP A 296 -4.93 6.05 1.18
N VAL A 297 -6.19 6.30 1.56
CA VAL A 297 -7.24 6.68 0.59
C VAL A 297 -6.84 7.96 -0.14
N SER A 298 -6.41 8.99 0.58
CA SER A 298 -6.03 10.28 -0.02
C SER A 298 -4.88 10.15 -1.05
N PRO A 299 -3.71 9.55 -0.72
CA PRO A 299 -2.63 9.41 -1.69
C PRO A 299 -2.98 8.49 -2.87
N LYS A 300 -3.78 7.44 -2.68
CA LYS A 300 -4.29 6.60 -3.79
C LYS A 300 -5.14 7.40 -4.76
N MET A 301 -6.07 8.21 -4.24
CA MET A 301 -6.95 9.05 -5.06
C MET A 301 -6.19 10.16 -5.80
N MET A 302 -5.21 10.79 -5.15
CA MET A 302 -4.32 11.75 -5.81
C MET A 302 -3.55 11.09 -6.97
N ARG A 303 -3.04 9.87 -6.76
CA ARG A 303 -2.34 9.13 -7.81
C ARG A 303 -3.25 8.78 -8.99
N LEU A 304 -4.49 8.37 -8.72
CA LEU A 304 -5.49 8.07 -9.74
C LEU A 304 -5.86 9.30 -10.55
N LYS A 305 -6.07 10.44 -9.88
CA LYS A 305 -6.30 11.73 -10.52
C LYS A 305 -5.17 12.08 -11.48
N LEU A 306 -3.93 12.01 -11.00
CA LEU A 306 -2.75 12.28 -11.83
C LEU A 306 -2.65 11.32 -13.02
N TRP A 307 -2.97 10.04 -12.83
CA TRP A 307 -3.01 9.07 -13.92
C TRP A 307 -4.03 9.47 -15.00
N CYS A 308 -5.24 9.88 -14.61
CA CYS A 308 -6.26 10.37 -15.55
C CYS A 308 -5.82 11.63 -16.29
N GLU A 309 -5.20 12.59 -15.59
CA GLU A 309 -4.65 13.81 -16.19
C GLU A 309 -3.54 13.50 -17.20
N ASP A 310 -2.64 12.57 -16.87
CA ASP A 310 -1.55 12.15 -17.74
C ASP A 310 -2.06 11.42 -18.99
N ILE A 311 -2.94 10.43 -18.84
CA ILE A 311 -3.41 9.67 -20.00
C ILE A 311 -4.24 10.53 -20.96
N ASN A 312 -5.04 11.47 -20.43
CA ASN A 312 -5.81 12.40 -21.25
C ASN A 312 -4.95 13.50 -21.90
N ARG A 313 -3.72 13.70 -21.40
CA ARG A 313 -2.72 14.58 -22.03
C ARG A 313 -1.95 13.87 -23.14
N VAL A 314 -1.65 12.58 -22.95
CA VAL A 314 -0.82 11.79 -23.86
C VAL A 314 -1.61 11.27 -25.07
N GLN A 315 -2.91 11.04 -24.92
CA GLN A 315 -3.80 10.62 -26.01
C GLN A 315 -5.18 11.30 -25.90
N SER A 316 -5.97 11.24 -26.99
CA SER A 316 -7.30 11.86 -27.08
C SER A 316 -8.38 10.93 -27.65
N ASP A 317 -8.10 9.64 -27.78
CA ASP A 317 -9.02 8.65 -28.33
C ASP A 317 -10.12 8.30 -27.33
N ILE A 318 -9.74 8.14 -26.06
CA ILE A 318 -10.64 7.82 -24.94
C ILE A 318 -10.39 8.81 -23.81
N GLU A 319 -11.46 9.41 -23.30
CA GLU A 319 -11.43 10.22 -22.08
C GLU A 319 -11.51 9.30 -20.86
N TYR A 320 -10.48 9.35 -20.02
CA TYR A 320 -10.44 8.63 -18.74
C TYR A 320 -10.80 9.55 -17.59
N GLY A 321 -11.83 9.19 -16.84
CA GLY A 321 -12.21 9.82 -15.58
C GLY A 321 -12.03 8.90 -14.39
N PHE A 322 -12.27 9.44 -13.20
CA PHE A 322 -12.38 8.63 -11.99
C PHE A 322 -13.50 9.12 -11.07
N VAL A 323 -13.95 8.24 -10.17
CA VAL A 323 -14.89 8.57 -9.10
C VAL A 323 -14.60 7.74 -7.84
N PHE A 324 -14.67 8.39 -6.69
CA PHE A 324 -14.59 7.74 -5.37
C PHE A 324 -16.00 7.56 -4.82
N VAL A 325 -16.32 6.36 -4.38
CA VAL A 325 -17.66 5.99 -3.89
C VAL A 325 -17.53 5.39 -2.49
N ASP A 326 -17.94 6.15 -1.47
CA ASP A 326 -18.08 5.62 -0.12
C ASP A 326 -19.42 4.89 0.08
N GLU A 327 -19.39 3.80 0.83
CA GLU A 327 -20.55 2.93 1.09
C GLU A 327 -21.72 3.67 1.75
N GLU A 328 -21.41 4.55 2.71
CA GLU A 328 -22.40 5.34 3.44
C GLU A 328 -23.19 6.27 2.51
N SER A 329 -22.50 7.08 1.72
CA SER A 329 -23.14 7.97 0.75
C SER A 329 -23.85 7.18 -0.35
N PHE A 330 -23.27 6.06 -0.82
CA PHE A 330 -23.90 5.22 -1.84
C PHE A 330 -25.26 4.67 -1.40
N ARG A 331 -25.33 4.15 -0.17
CA ARG A 331 -26.60 3.66 0.40
C ARG A 331 -27.56 4.78 0.76
N THR A 332 -27.07 5.96 1.09
CA THR A 332 -27.91 7.12 1.44
C THR A 332 -28.60 7.72 0.22
N TYR A 333 -27.85 7.92 -0.88
CA TYR A 333 -28.36 8.63 -2.05
C TYR A 333 -28.94 7.71 -3.13
N GLU A 334 -28.59 6.42 -3.12
CA GLU A 334 -29.07 5.40 -4.06
C GLU A 334 -29.18 5.86 -5.53
N PRO A 335 -28.06 6.23 -6.17
CA PRO A 335 -28.08 6.64 -7.57
C PRO A 335 -28.73 5.57 -8.44
N LYS A 336 -29.48 5.98 -9.47
CA LYS A 336 -30.15 5.07 -10.42
C LYS A 336 -29.46 5.02 -11.79
N THR A 337 -28.52 5.94 -12.02
CA THR A 337 -27.70 6.04 -13.25
C THR A 337 -26.25 6.35 -12.87
N PHE A 338 -25.31 5.99 -13.73
CA PHE A 338 -23.91 6.30 -13.50
C PHE A 338 -23.64 7.80 -13.60
N LYS A 339 -24.38 8.52 -14.44
CA LYS A 339 -24.35 9.98 -14.48
C LYS A 339 -24.69 10.61 -13.12
N GLN A 340 -25.75 10.16 -12.46
CA GLN A 340 -26.10 10.64 -11.11
C GLN A 340 -25.00 10.34 -10.10
N LEU A 341 -24.35 9.17 -10.20
CA LEU A 341 -23.21 8.82 -9.36
C LEU A 341 -22.07 9.83 -9.57
N ILE A 342 -21.64 10.08 -10.80
CA ILE A 342 -20.56 11.05 -11.11
C ILE A 342 -20.90 12.46 -10.63
N ASP A 343 -22.17 12.87 -10.77
CA ASP A 343 -22.62 14.21 -10.41
C ASP A 343 -22.68 14.42 -8.89
N GLY A 344 -23.06 13.38 -8.13
CA GLY A 344 -23.18 13.42 -6.66
C GLY A 344 -21.87 13.13 -5.92
N PHE A 345 -21.01 12.26 -6.45
CA PHE A 345 -19.78 11.81 -5.79
C PHE A 345 -18.59 12.61 -6.28
N ARG A 346 -18.37 13.78 -5.66
CA ARG A 346 -17.35 14.76 -6.09
C ARG A 346 -16.07 14.76 -5.25
N LYS A 347 -15.98 13.91 -4.23
CA LYS A 347 -14.80 13.82 -3.37
C LYS A 347 -13.55 13.56 -4.22
N TYR A 348 -12.46 14.28 -3.93
CA TYR A 348 -11.18 14.24 -4.65
C TYR A 348 -11.19 14.75 -6.11
N ARG A 349 -12.31 15.24 -6.65
CA ARG A 349 -12.36 15.81 -8.02
C ARG A 349 -11.85 17.26 -8.10
N LYS A 350 -11.81 17.98 -6.98
CA LYS A 350 -11.24 19.35 -6.87
C LYS A 350 -10.02 19.33 -5.95
N ASN A 351 -9.19 20.38 -6.02
CA ASN A 351 -8.03 20.57 -5.15
C ASN A 351 -8.48 20.94 -3.73
N ASP A 352 -9.17 20.02 -3.05
CA ASP A 352 -9.48 20.11 -1.63
C ASP A 352 -8.55 19.19 -0.83
#